data_AF-A0A661TML2-F1
#
_entry.id   AF-A0A661TML2-F1
#
_cell.length_a   1.000
_cell.length_b   1.000
_cell.length_c   1.000
_cell.angle_alpha   90.00
_cell.angle_beta   90.00
_cell.angle_gamma   90.00
#
_symmetry.space_group_name_H-M   'P 1'
#
loop_
_entity.id
_entity.type
_entity.pdbx_description
1 polymer ?
#
loop_
_entity_poly.entity_id
_entity_poly.type
_entity_poly.pdbx_seq_one_letter_code
_entity_poly.pdbx_strand_id
1 'polypeptide(L)'
;MTIILAIALGLSAIFINQSKTIREMGNSVIAFYAADSGIEKVLMQRTDPTPLNGYSETMANGATFTISVLSSGEEGCTANYFCVKSIGEYNKETRRAIEIIY
;
A
#
# COMPACT_ATOMS: atom_id res chain seq x y z
N MET A 1 -18.40 -26.93 -35.69
CA MET A 1 -18.80 -26.47 -34.32
C MET A 1 -17.61 -26.29 -33.36
N THR A 2 -16.43 -26.85 -33.65
CA THR A 2 -15.21 -26.70 -32.84
C THR A 2 -14.65 -25.27 -32.80
N ILE A 3 -14.77 -24.52 -33.90
CA ILE A 3 -14.29 -23.12 -33.98
C ILE A 3 -15.04 -22.21 -33.01
N ILE A 4 -16.37 -22.33 -32.92
CA ILE A 4 -17.19 -21.52 -31.99
C ILE A 4 -16.83 -21.85 -30.54
N LEU A 5 -16.60 -23.13 -30.23
CA LEU A 5 -16.18 -23.56 -28.90
C LEU A 5 -14.79 -23.00 -28.53
N ALA A 6 -13.84 -23.02 -29.47
CA ALA A 6 -12.51 -22.45 -29.26
C ALA A 6 -12.57 -20.94 -28.99
N ILE A 7 -13.40 -20.20 -29.72
CA ILE A 7 -13.63 -18.77 -29.50
C ILE A 7 -14.26 -18.52 -28.13
N ALA A 8 -15.30 -19.27 -27.78
CA ALA A 8 -15.99 -19.14 -26.50
C ALA A 8 -15.06 -19.40 -25.30
N LEU A 9 -14.23 -20.44 -25.39
CA LEU A 9 -13.23 -20.76 -24.36
C LEU A 9 -12.14 -19.69 -24.28
N GLY A 10 -11.65 -19.20 -25.42
CA GLY A 10 -10.65 -18.13 -25.48
C GLY A 10 -11.14 -16.83 -24.82
N LEU A 11 -12.37 -16.41 -25.13
CA LEU A 11 -12.98 -15.22 -24.52
C LEU A 11 -13.21 -15.40 -23.02
N SER A 12 -13.65 -16.58 -22.58
CA SER A 12 -13.86 -16.88 -21.17
C SER A 12 -12.56 -16.74 -20.36
N ALA A 13 -11.45 -17.25 -20.88
CA ALA A 13 -10.14 -17.12 -20.24
C ALA A 13 -9.70 -15.64 -20.13
N ILE A 14 -9.95 -14.83 -21.15
CA ILE A 14 -9.65 -13.39 -21.14
C ILE A 14 -10.48 -12.68 -20.06
N PHE A 15 -11.78 -12.92 -19.99
CA PHE A 15 -12.66 -12.26 -19.01
C PHE A 15 -12.29 -12.61 -17.56
N ILE A 16 -11.93 -13.86 -17.29
CA ILE A 16 -11.49 -14.29 -15.95
C ILE A 16 -10.23 -13.51 -15.53
N ASN A 17 -9.25 -13.39 -16.43
CA ASN A 17 -8.03 -12.64 -16.15
C ASN A 17 -8.30 -11.14 -15.93
N GLN A 18 -9.14 -10.53 -16.77
CA GLN A 18 -9.50 -9.11 -16.62
C GLN A 18 -10.22 -8.82 -15.29
N SER A 19 -11.12 -9.71 -14.87
CA SER A 19 -11.80 -9.60 -13.57
C SER A 19 -10.83 -9.60 -12.40
N LYS A 20 -9.80 -10.46 -12.45
CA LYS A 20 -8.74 -10.49 -11.44
C LYS A 20 -7.96 -9.17 -11.40
N THR A 21 -7.58 -8.62 -12.55
CA THR A 21 -6.88 -7.32 -12.62
C THR A 21 -7.70 -6.16 -12.06
N ILE A 22 -9.00 -6.11 -12.36
CA ILE A 22 -9.89 -5.06 -11.81
C ILE A 22 -9.97 -5.16 -10.28
N ARG A 23 -10.06 -6.38 -9.74
CA ARG A 23 -10.07 -6.60 -8.29
C ARG A 23 -8.76 -6.18 -7.63
N GLU A 24 -7.62 -6.50 -8.24
CA GLU A 24 -6.31 -6.07 -7.75
C GLU A 24 -6.13 -4.55 -7.77
N MET A 25 -6.69 -3.88 -8.79
CA MET A 25 -6.74 -2.42 -8.84
C MET A 25 -7.56 -1.83 -7.68
N GLY A 26 -8.71 -2.43 -7.34
CA GLY A 26 -9.50 -2.04 -6.16
C GLY A 26 -8.74 -2.24 -4.85
N ASN A 27 -8.12 -3.41 -4.68
CA ASN A 27 -7.28 -3.71 -3.51
C ASN A 27 -6.12 -2.71 -3.37
N SER A 28 -5.57 -2.24 -4.50
CA SER A 28 -4.49 -1.27 -4.52
C SER A 28 -4.92 0.09 -3.95
N VAL A 29 -6.15 0.53 -4.20
CA VAL A 29 -6.68 1.78 -3.62
C VAL A 29 -6.80 1.64 -2.10
N ILE A 30 -7.26 0.48 -1.62
CA ILE A 30 -7.39 0.20 -0.17
C ILE A 30 -6.01 0.18 0.50
N ALA A 31 -5.02 -0.47 -0.11
CA ALA A 31 -3.64 -0.47 0.39
C ALA A 31 -3.03 0.94 0.37
N PHE A 32 -3.32 1.76 -0.65
CA PHE A 32 -2.87 3.15 -0.70
C PHE A 32 -3.50 4.00 0.41
N TYR A 33 -4.80 3.87 0.62
CA TYR A 33 -5.53 4.51 1.71
C TYR A 33 -4.94 4.17 3.10
N ALA A 34 -4.55 2.91 3.31
CA ALA A 34 -3.88 2.51 4.54
C ALA A 34 -2.49 3.16 4.69
N ALA A 35 -1.69 3.18 3.61
CA ALA A 35 -0.38 3.84 3.62
C ALA A 35 -0.52 5.33 3.98
N ASP A 36 -1.47 6.03 3.35
CA ASP A 36 -1.76 7.45 3.58
C ASP A 36 -2.21 7.72 5.02
N SER A 37 -3.09 6.88 5.56
CA SER A 37 -3.51 6.96 6.97
C SER A 37 -2.33 6.84 7.95
N GLY A 38 -1.36 5.96 7.64
CA GLY A 38 -0.14 5.84 8.45
C GLY A 38 0.77 7.07 8.37
N ILE A 39 0.86 7.72 7.20
CA ILE A 39 1.55 9.00 7.07
C ILE A 39 0.87 10.08 7.92
N GLU A 40 -0.45 10.24 7.77
CA GLU A 40 -1.22 11.23 8.52
C GLU A 40 -1.05 11.05 10.03
N LYS A 41 -1.01 9.81 10.52
CA LYS A 41 -0.76 9.50 11.93
C LYS A 41 0.56 10.08 12.44
N VAL A 42 1.63 10.00 11.65
CA VAL A 42 2.92 10.62 12.01
C VAL A 42 2.82 12.14 11.94
N LEU A 43 2.16 12.67 10.91
CA LEU A 43 2.01 14.10 10.71
C LEU A 43 1.12 14.78 11.76
N MET A 44 0.24 14.06 12.46
CA MET A 44 -0.51 14.59 13.61
C MET A 44 0.41 15.13 14.72
N GLN A 45 1.63 14.60 14.83
CA GLN A 45 2.66 15.07 15.77
C GLN A 45 3.98 15.38 15.04
N ARG A 46 3.88 16.12 13.94
CA ARG A 46 5.01 16.43 13.04
C ARG A 46 6.25 17.00 13.71
N THR A 47 6.10 17.74 14.81
CA THR A 47 7.22 18.40 15.52
C THR A 47 8.05 17.45 16.37
N ASP A 48 7.47 16.34 16.81
CA ASP A 48 8.12 15.29 17.59
C ASP A 48 7.49 13.94 17.21
N PRO A 49 7.71 13.49 15.96
CA PRO A 49 7.19 12.22 15.53
C PRO A 49 7.95 11.15 16.33
N THR A 50 7.26 10.51 17.25
CA THR A 50 7.86 9.44 18.06
C THR A 50 8.49 8.43 17.10
N PRO A 51 9.69 7.87 17.38
CA PRO A 51 10.31 6.89 16.49
C PRO A 51 9.42 5.64 16.39
N LEU A 52 8.57 5.60 15.38
CA LEU A 52 7.67 4.50 15.09
C LEU A 52 8.36 3.59 14.09
N ASN A 53 9.45 2.96 14.50
CA ASN A 53 10.14 1.99 13.65
C ASN A 53 9.45 0.64 13.75
N GLY A 54 8.69 0.29 12.70
CA GLY A 54 7.94 -0.95 12.64
C GLY A 54 6.60 -0.90 13.37
N TYR A 55 6.09 0.29 13.71
CA TYR A 55 4.74 0.41 14.24
C TYR A 55 3.73 -0.06 13.20
N SER A 56 2.84 -0.97 13.58
CA SER A 56 1.82 -1.48 12.68
C SER A 56 0.45 -1.49 13.35
N GLU A 57 -0.57 -1.12 12.58
CA GLU A 57 -1.96 -1.10 13.01
C GLU A 57 -2.87 -1.68 11.92
N THR A 58 -3.94 -2.34 12.36
CA THR A 58 -4.99 -2.88 11.48
C THR A 58 -6.22 -2.00 11.55
N MET A 59 -6.68 -1.55 10.40
CA MET A 59 -7.87 -0.71 10.22
C MET A 59 -9.16 -1.56 10.22
N ALA A 60 -10.31 -0.90 10.41
CA ALA A 60 -11.62 -1.57 10.46
C ALA A 60 -12.00 -2.35 9.19
N ASN A 61 -11.46 -1.95 8.03
CA ASN A 61 -11.66 -2.64 6.75
C ASN A 61 -10.70 -3.82 6.53
N GLY A 62 -9.86 -4.16 7.52
CA GLY A 62 -8.89 -5.25 7.45
C GLY A 62 -7.58 -4.90 6.72
N ALA A 63 -7.42 -3.66 6.26
CA ALA A 63 -6.13 -3.17 5.77
C ALA A 63 -5.20 -2.90 6.95
N THR A 64 -3.89 -3.03 6.73
CA THR A 64 -2.88 -2.71 7.72
C THR A 64 -1.95 -1.65 7.18
N PHE A 65 -1.35 -0.85 8.06
CA PHE A 65 -0.22 -0.01 7.69
C PHE A 65 0.94 -0.24 8.64
N THR A 66 2.16 -0.07 8.13
CA THR A 66 3.40 -0.16 8.89
C THR A 66 4.22 1.10 8.65
N ILE A 67 4.56 1.79 9.73
CA ILE A 67 5.32 3.04 9.73
C ILE A 67 6.79 2.76 10.05
N SER A 68 7.67 3.55 9.45
CA SER A 68 9.07 3.73 9.85
C SER A 68 9.39 5.22 9.79
N VAL A 69 9.97 5.74 10.87
CA VAL A 69 10.40 7.13 10.98
C VAL A 69 11.89 7.11 11.26
N LEU A 70 12.66 7.68 10.33
CA LEU A 70 14.10 7.87 10.46
C LEU A 70 14.41 9.34 10.69
N SER A 71 15.31 9.61 11.62
CA SER A 71 15.81 10.97 11.89
C SER A 71 16.87 11.37 10.87
N SER A 72 17.03 12.68 10.67
CA SER A 72 18.11 13.23 9.84
C SER A 72 19.47 12.66 10.26
N GLY A 73 20.22 12.15 9.29
CA GLY A 73 21.55 11.59 9.50
C GLY A 73 21.58 10.10 9.88
N GLU A 74 20.42 9.46 10.09
CA GLU A 74 20.35 7.98 10.18
C GLU A 74 20.59 7.33 8.81
N GLU A 75 21.08 6.08 8.82
CA GLU A 75 21.34 5.33 7.60
C GLU A 75 20.06 5.19 6.76
N GLY A 76 20.10 5.68 5.52
CA GLY A 76 18.94 5.67 4.63
C GLY A 76 18.05 6.91 4.70
N CYS A 77 18.36 7.92 5.51
CA CYS A 77 17.65 9.19 5.52
C CYS A 77 18.52 10.40 5.14
N THR A 78 18.16 11.07 4.04
CA THR A 78 18.84 12.27 3.52
C THR A 78 18.05 13.57 3.75
N ALA A 79 16.99 13.52 4.57
CA ALA A 79 16.15 14.66 4.91
C ALA A 79 16.85 15.66 5.83
N ASN A 80 16.31 16.89 5.92
CA ASN A 80 16.77 17.87 6.91
C ASN A 80 16.22 17.56 8.31
N TYR A 81 15.03 16.97 8.41
CA TYR A 81 14.39 16.62 9.67
C TYR A 81 14.13 15.12 9.76
N PHE A 82 13.22 14.59 8.94
CA PHE A 82 12.77 13.20 9.04
C PHE A 82 12.47 12.57 7.69
N CYS A 83 12.70 11.26 7.59
CA CYS A 83 12.19 10.41 6.53
C CYS A 83 11.09 9.53 7.11
N VAL A 84 9.86 9.76 6.65
CA VAL A 84 8.68 9.03 7.11
C VAL A 84 8.22 8.12 5.99
N LYS A 85 8.19 6.82 6.26
CA LYS A 85 7.70 5.80 5.34
C LYS A 85 6.51 5.08 5.94
N SER A 86 5.44 4.95 5.18
CA SER A 86 4.27 4.15 5.54
C SER A 86 3.99 3.15 4.44
N ILE A 87 3.84 1.88 4.80
CA ILE A 87 3.51 0.78 3.89
C ILE A 87 2.13 0.28 4.25
N GLY A 88 1.16 0.51 3.37
CA GLY A 88 -0.18 -0.06 3.48
C GLY A 88 -0.26 -1.42 2.80
N GLU A 89 -0.94 -2.37 3.44
CA GLU A 89 -1.16 -3.73 2.96
C GLU A 89 -2.65 -4.09 3.06
N TYR A 90 -3.15 -4.76 2.03
CA TYR A 90 -4.50 -5.32 2.01
C TYR A 90 -4.49 -6.73 1.43
N ASN A 91 -5.25 -7.64 2.04
CA ASN A 91 -5.32 -9.06 1.68
C ASN A 91 -3.97 -9.79 1.61
N LYS A 92 -2.92 -9.32 2.30
CA LYS A 92 -1.55 -9.87 2.33
C LYS A 92 -0.80 -9.92 0.99
N GLU A 93 -1.44 -9.54 -0.10
CA GLU A 93 -0.88 -9.57 -1.45
C GLU A 93 -0.61 -8.16 -1.98
N THR A 94 -1.53 -7.23 -1.71
CA THR A 94 -1.46 -5.89 -2.30
C THR A 94 -0.81 -4.92 -1.34
N ARG A 95 0.31 -4.33 -1.76
CA ARG A 95 1.06 -3.35 -0.97
C ARG A 95 1.23 -2.04 -1.72
N ARG A 96 1.12 -0.93 -1.01
CA ARG A 96 1.46 0.41 -1.48
C ARG A 96 2.28 1.11 -0.41
N ALA A 97 3.24 1.92 -0.83
CA ALA A 97 4.09 2.66 0.09
C ALA A 97 4.05 4.14 -0.27
N ILE A 98 4.08 4.98 0.77
CA ILE A 98 4.24 6.41 0.66
C ILE A 98 5.44 6.77 1.52
N GLU A 99 6.28 7.66 0.99
CA GLU A 99 7.45 8.18 1.69
C GLU A 99 7.45 9.70 1.58
N ILE A 100 7.64 10.37 2.72
CA ILE A 100 7.78 11.82 2.81
C ILE A 100 9.12 12.12 3.46
N ILE A 101 9.93 12.89 2.76
CA ILE A 101 11.27 13.32 3.16
C ILE A 101 11.18 14.83 3.32
N TYR A 102 11.42 15.36 4.53
CA TYR A 102 11.38 16.81 4.78
C TYR A 102 12.46 17.26 5.75
#